data_AF-A0A4V6YXV9-F1
#
_entry.id   AF-A0A4V6YXV9-F1
#
_cell.length_a   1.000
_cell.length_b   1.000
_cell.length_c   1.000
_cell.angle_alpha   90.00
_cell.angle_beta   90.00
_cell.angle_gamma   90.00
#
_symmetry.space_group_name_H-M   'P 1'
#
loop_
_entity.id
_entity.type
_entity.pdbx_description
1 polymer ?
#
loop_
_entity_poly.entity_id
_entity_poly.type
_entity_poly.pdbx_seq_one_letter_code
_entity_poly.pdbx_strand_id
1 'polypeptide(L)' 'MPHLDPVWKLLITTGFCGGLTTFSTFSAEVVFLLQDGRAAWALLNIAVNLLGSLMMTALAFWLISAVNAH' A
#
# COMPACT_ATOMS: atom_id res chain seq x y z
N MET A 1 1.20 0.36 27.11
CA MET A 1 0.82 0.75 25.73
C MET A 1 1.55 2.07 25.47
N PRO A 2 2.39 2.19 24.42
CA PRO A 2 3.14 3.42 24.22
C PRO A 2 2.16 4.60 24.11
N HIS A 3 2.34 5.61 24.96
CA HIS A 3 1.46 6.78 25.08
C HIS A 3 1.69 7.77 23.92
N LEU A 4 1.76 7.29 22.68
CA LEU A 4 1.79 8.17 21.52
C LEU A 4 0.43 8.85 21.40
N ASP A 5 0.47 10.19 21.33
CA ASP A 5 -0.70 11.01 21.07
C ASP A 5 -1.39 10.51 19.78
N PRO A 6 -2.71 10.19 19.81
CA PRO A 6 -3.45 9.69 18.66
C PRO A 6 -3.29 10.53 17.39
N VAL A 7 -3.02 11.83 17.55
CA VAL A 7 -2.76 12.78 16.46
C VAL A 7 -1.58 12.35 15.59
N TRP A 8 -0.48 11.90 16.18
CA TRP A 8 0.70 11.47 15.42
C TRP A 8 0.44 10.21 14.61
N LYS A 9 -0.38 9.30 15.17
CA LYS A 9 -0.83 8.10 14.45
C LYS A 9 -1.68 8.49 13.25
N LEU A 10 -2.67 9.37 13.43
CA LEU A 10 -3.54 9.86 12.37
C LEU A 10 -2.78 10.59 11.26
N LEU A 11 -1.84 11.46 11.63
CA LEU A 11 -1.05 12.21 10.65
C LEU A 11 -0.21 11.29 9.77
N ILE A 12 0.42 10.26 10.35
CA ILE A 12 1.28 9.34 9.60
C ILE A 12 0.45 8.33 8.79
N THR A 13 -0.56 7.69 9.40
CA THR A 13 -1.31 6.62 8.71
C THR A 13 -2.34 7.18 7.74
N THR A 14 -3.17 8.13 8.18
CA THR A 14 -4.29 8.62 7.37
C THR A 14 -3.86 9.78 6.49
N GLY A 15 -3.01 10.68 7.01
CA GLY A 15 -2.48 11.82 6.25
C GLY A 15 -1.39 11.40 5.27
N PHE A 16 -0.22 11.00 5.77
CA PHE A 16 0.96 10.73 4.95
C PHE A 16 0.81 9.45 4.11
N CYS A 17 0.55 8.29 4.73
CA CYS A 17 0.37 7.05 3.97
C CYS A 17 -0.86 7.13 3.06
N GLY A 18 -1.98 7.68 3.53
CA GLY A 18 -3.18 7.86 2.72
C GLY A 18 -3.00 8.82 1.53
N GLY A 19 -2.24 9.90 1.69
CA GLY A 19 -1.90 10.82 0.60
C GLY A 19 -0.88 10.24 -0.40
N LEU A 20 0.06 9.42 0.08
CA LEU A 20 1.05 8.75 -0.76
C LEU A 20 0.41 7.63 -1.61
N THR A 21 -0.53 6.87 -1.05
CA THR A 21 -1.24 5.80 -1.75
C THR A 21 -2.51 6.31 -2.42
N THR A 22 -2.42 6.70 -3.69
CA THR A 22 -3.57 7.19 -4.45
C THR A 22 -4.36 6.03 -5.08
N PHE A 23 -5.49 5.66 -4.49
CA PHE A 23 -6.41 4.64 -5.03
C PHE A 23 -7.09 5.06 -6.35
N SER A 24 -7.30 6.37 -6.55
CA SER A 24 -7.99 6.88 -7.74
C SER A 24 -7.19 6.65 -9.03
N THR A 25 -5.88 6.87 -9.02
CA THR A 25 -4.99 6.61 -10.16
C THR A 25 -4.96 5.13 -10.52
N PHE A 26 -4.82 4.25 -9.52
CA PHE A 26 -4.90 2.80 -9.71
C PHE A 26 -6.23 2.38 -10.36
N SER A 27 -7.36 2.90 -9.84
CA SER A 27 -8.67 2.59 -10.40
C SER A 27 -8.82 3.10 -11.84
N ALA A 28 -8.28 4.27 -12.17
CA ALA A 28 -8.31 4.81 -13.52
C ALA A 28 -7.51 3.94 -14.50
N GLU A 29 -6.30 3.53 -14.14
CA GLU A 29 -5.45 2.65 -14.96
C GLU A 29 -6.10 1.28 -15.23
N VAL A 30 -6.70 0.68 -14.19
CA VAL A 30 -7.42 -0.60 -14.33
C VAL A 30 -8.63 -0.43 -15.25
N VAL A 31 -9.40 0.65 -15.11
CA VAL A 31 -10.56 0.94 -15.98
C VAL A 31 -10.12 1.20 -17.41
N PHE A 32 -9.04 1.96 -17.64
CA PHE A 32 -8.50 2.18 -18.99
C PHE A 32 -8.04 0.88 -19.64
N LEU A 33 -7.34 0.00 -18.91
CA LEU A 33 -6.90 -1.30 -19.42
C LEU A 33 -8.07 -2.24 -19.71
N LEU A 34 -9.14 -2.17 -18.93
CA LEU A 34 -10.38 -2.90 -19.18
C LEU A 34 -11.12 -2.36 -20.41
N GLN A 35 -11.17 -1.04 -20.59
CA GLN A 35 -11.77 -0.39 -21.77
C GLN A 35 -10.99 -0.71 -23.06
N ASP A 36 -9.67 -0.84 -22.97
CA ASP A 36 -8.78 -1.23 -24.07
C ASP A 36 -8.86 -2.73 -24.42
N GLY A 37 -9.73 -3.50 -23.73
CA GLY A 37 -9.88 -4.95 -23.90
C GLY A 37 -8.72 -5.78 -23.35
N ARG A 38 -7.75 -5.14 -22.69
CA ARG A 38 -6.52 -5.77 -22.17
C ARG A 38 -6.69 -6.23 -20.72
N ALA A 39 -7.66 -7.11 -20.50
CA ALA A 39 -7.99 -7.64 -19.17
C ALA A 39 -6.79 -8.31 -18.46
N ALA A 40 -5.89 -8.97 -19.19
CA ALA A 40 -4.69 -9.58 -18.63
C ALA A 40 -3.74 -8.54 -18.00
N TRP A 41 -3.58 -7.36 -18.62
CA TRP A 41 -2.75 -6.28 -18.11
C TRP A 41 -3.39 -5.56 -16.93
N ALA A 42 -4.71 -5.42 -16.92
CA ALA A 42 -5.45 -4.93 -15.76
C ALA A 42 -5.23 -5.85 -14.55
N LEU A 43 -5.35 -7.16 -14.75
CA LEU A 43 -5.18 -8.16 -13.69
C LEU A 43 -3.73 -8.22 -13.17
N LEU A 44 -2.74 -8.06 -14.07
CA LEU A 44 -1.33 -7.93 -13.68
C LEU A 44 -1.09 -6.68 -12.82
N ASN A 45 -1.63 -5.52 -13.21
CA ASN A 45 -1.49 -4.28 -12.43
C ASN A 45 -2.12 -4.39 -11.05
N ILE A 46 -3.30 -5.01 -10.95
CA ILE A 46 -3.96 -5.32 -9.68
C ILE A 46 -3.07 -6.23 -8.84
N ALA A 47 -2.58 -7.33 -9.41
CA ALA A 47 -1.77 -8.31 -8.69
C ALA A 47 -0.45 -7.70 -8.20
N VAL A 48 0.26 -6.93 -9.03
CA VAL A 48 1.53 -6.30 -8.67
C VAL A 48 1.35 -5.27 -7.57
N ASN A 49 0.32 -4.41 -7.64
CA ASN A 49 0.05 -3.43 -6.57
C ASN A 49 -0.34 -4.13 -5.25
N LEU A 50 -1.21 -5.13 -5.32
CA LEU A 50 -1.69 -5.81 -4.12
C LEU A 50 -0.59 -6.67 -3.47
N LEU A 51 0.10 -7.50 -4.26
CA LEU A 51 1.20 -8.33 -3.75
C LEU A 51 2.39 -7.48 -3.33
N GLY A 52 2.73 -6.43 -4.09
CA GLY A 52 3.81 -5.51 -3.77
C GLY A 52 3.60 -4.80 -2.43
N SER A 53 2.39 -4.27 -2.19
CA SER A 53 2.05 -3.62 -0.92
C SER A 53 2.07 -4.59 0.26
N LEU A 54 1.56 -5.82 0.09
CA LEU A 54 1.62 -6.88 1.10
C LEU A 54 3.07 -7.28 1.41
N MET A 55 3.91 -7.47 0.38
CA MET A 55 5.32 -7.81 0.54
C MET A 55 6.08 -6.73 1.29
N MET A 56 5.86 -5.45 0.95
CA MET A 56 6.49 -4.33 1.66
C MET A 56 6.05 -4.26 3.13
N THR A 57 4.78 -4.54 3.41
CA THR A 57 4.27 -4.59 4.78
C THR A 57 4.91 -5.74 5.56
N ALA A 58 4.98 -6.94 4.97
CA ALA A 58 5.63 -8.10 5.57
C ALA A 58 7.14 -7.85 5.82
N LEU A 59 7.83 -7.22 4.87
CA LEU A 59 9.23 -6.79 5.03
C LEU A 59 9.39 -5.80 6.19
N ALA A 60 8.51 -4.81 6.31
CA ALA A 60 8.56 -3.85 7.41
C ALA A 60 8.40 -4.55 8.77
N PHE A 61 7.44 -5.49 8.89
CA PHE A 61 7.28 -6.29 10.10
C PHE A 61 8.52 -7.14 10.41
N TRP A 62 9.08 -7.81 9.41
CA TRP A 62 10.28 -8.63 9.57
C TRP A 62 11.52 -7.80 9.94
N LEU A 63 11.67 -6.62 9.33
CA LEU A 63 12.77 -5.71 9.64
C LEU A 63 12.68 -5.20 11.08
N ILE A 64 11.48 -4.79 11.52
CA ILE A 64 11.25 -4.32 12.89
C ILE A 64 11.47 -5.46 13.89
N SER A 65 11.00 -6.68 13.59
CA SER A 65 11.24 -7.82 14.48
C SER A 65 12.72 -8.20 14.55
N ALA A 66 13.47 -8.13 13.43
CA ALA A 66 14.90 -8.37 13.40
C ALA A 66 15.69 -7.32 14.17
N VAL A 67 15.34 -6.03 14.05
CA VAL A 67 15.95 -4.94 14.81
C VAL A 67 15.67 -5.07 16.31
N ASN A 68 14.46 -5.47 16.69
CA ASN A 68 14.08 -5.64 18.10
C ASN A 68 14.59 -6.97 18.72
N ALA A 69 15.11 -7.88 17.90
CA ALA A 69 15.78 -9.11 18.34
C ALA A 69 17.27 -8.90 18.67
N HIS A 70 17.84 -7.74 18.31
CA HIS A 70 19.14 -7.25 18.73
C HIS A 70 19.01 -6.30 19.93
#